data_AF-A0A7S4RYM4-F1
#
_entry.id   AF-A0A7S4RYM4-F1
#
_cell.length_a   1.000
_cell.length_b   1.000
_cell.length_c   1.000
_cell.angle_alpha   90.00
_cell.angle_beta   90.00
_cell.angle_gamma   90.00
#
_symmetry.space_group_name_H-M   'P 1'
#
loop_
_entity.id
_entity.type
_entity.pdbx_description
1 polymer ?
#
loop_
_entity_poly.entity_id
_entity_poly.type
_entity_poly.pdbx_seq_one_letter_code
_entity_poly.pdbx_strand_id
1 'polypeptide(L)'
;GRCWTGQRARPSAPRRRGCPRRTTARRAPRLRASLARQRREIGRLEGELAACESRSPGEEDGSLTERLLWSLGVLGRRLLACRDPWSFVYDQTNTALRVATRTAASGELVRDLLPNAPTLLTYAPGIYARATQLDGYVAQILPVLDGYLPMVEPHLEAIIERFDDIEPHLPFCLEHVDLVAPRLSELLEHLDEILDLAAQREAWEELSPVLPLLVTRTEALGPHLSSLRLHLQHLRPHMRRLVRHLDRLTPHSALSRHADVLLFWFGWLLRIPGVHWALEVPGITWLLALLAPRLPRRFLWTKDADRARTGSAQAAVGQQQVGRWPSLAAATYYVLLSMQTLARERAGEKK
;
A
#
# COMPACT_ATOMS: atom_id res chain seq x y z
N GLY A 1 -12.00 33.14 75.03
CA GLY A 1 -13.06 33.88 74.31
C GLY A 1 -12.70 33.90 72.83
N ARG A 2 -13.60 33.71 71.86
CA ARG A 2 -14.99 34.16 71.71
C ARG A 2 -15.80 33.06 71.00
N CYS A 3 -16.91 32.63 71.60
CA CYS A 3 -18.30 32.93 71.20
C CYS A 3 -18.75 32.31 69.88
N TRP A 4 -19.50 31.22 70.04
CA TRP A 4 -20.39 30.60 69.07
C TRP A 4 -21.72 31.37 68.96
N THR A 5 -22.15 31.65 67.73
CA THR A 5 -23.56 31.79 67.32
C THR A 5 -23.65 31.11 65.95
N GLY A 6 -24.57 30.20 65.63
CA GLY A 6 -25.92 30.04 66.11
C GLY A 6 -26.88 30.39 64.97
N GLN A 7 -27.03 29.52 63.95
CA GLN A 7 -28.11 29.62 62.98
C GLN A 7 -28.65 28.23 62.61
N ARG A 8 -29.87 27.98 63.09
CA ARG A 8 -30.72 26.84 62.75
C ARG A 8 -31.27 27.03 61.33
N ALA A 9 -30.96 26.11 60.42
CA ALA A 9 -31.66 25.98 59.14
C ALA A 9 -32.57 24.73 59.17
N ARG A 10 -33.80 24.94 58.73
CA ARG A 10 -34.95 24.02 58.80
C ARG A 10 -34.73 22.73 58.00
N PRO A 11 -35.34 21.59 58.41
CA PRO A 11 -35.30 20.36 57.64
C PRO A 11 -36.13 20.48 56.36
N SER A 12 -35.47 20.36 55.21
CA SER A 12 -36.10 20.28 53.90
C SER A 12 -36.65 18.87 53.68
N ALA A 13 -37.93 18.81 53.32
CA ALA A 13 -38.69 17.58 53.11
C ALA A 13 -38.08 16.69 51.99
N PRO A 14 -38.20 15.35 52.10
CA PRO A 14 -37.65 14.43 51.11
C PRO A 14 -38.45 14.52 49.79
N ARG A 15 -37.80 15.03 48.74
CA ARG A 15 -38.26 14.90 47.36
C ARG A 15 -38.38 13.41 47.00
N ARG A 16 -39.62 12.93 46.87
CA ARG A 16 -39.94 11.61 46.32
C ARG A 16 -39.28 11.46 44.94
N ARG A 17 -38.27 10.61 44.86
CA ARG A 17 -37.66 10.15 43.61
C ARG A 17 -38.71 9.31 42.87
N GLY A 18 -39.33 9.89 41.85
CA GLY A 18 -40.12 9.13 40.88
C GLY A 18 -39.21 8.16 40.14
N CYS A 19 -39.45 6.86 40.27
CA CYS A 19 -38.78 5.82 39.48
C CYS A 19 -39.10 6.01 37.98
N PRO A 20 -38.11 6.19 37.09
CA PRO A 20 -38.32 6.14 35.66
C PRO A 20 -38.31 4.66 35.22
N ARG A 21 -39.37 3.91 35.54
CA ARG A 21 -39.44 2.46 35.28
C ARG A 21 -40.12 2.07 33.94
N ARG A 22 -40.20 2.97 32.95
CA ARG A 22 -40.99 2.71 31.72
C ARG A 22 -40.30 2.91 30.36
N THR A 23 -38.98 3.14 30.27
CA THR A 23 -38.31 3.36 28.97
C THR A 23 -37.44 2.19 28.47
N THR A 24 -37.23 1.13 29.25
CA THR A 24 -36.41 -0.03 28.82
C THR A 24 -37.13 -0.98 27.86
N ALA A 25 -38.47 -1.03 27.89
CA ALA A 25 -39.25 -1.94 27.03
C ALA A 25 -39.21 -1.59 25.53
N ARG A 26 -38.91 -0.34 25.16
CA ARG A 26 -38.82 0.08 23.74
C ARG A 26 -37.43 -0.01 23.12
N ARG A 27 -36.37 -0.23 23.92
CA ARG A 27 -34.99 -0.34 23.40
C ARG A 27 -34.60 -1.76 22.98
N ALA A 28 -35.17 -2.77 23.64
CA ALA A 28 -34.92 -4.19 23.32
C ALA A 28 -35.18 -4.56 21.84
N PRO A 29 -36.30 -4.17 21.19
CA PRO A 29 -36.53 -4.55 19.79
C PRO A 29 -35.55 -3.87 18.82
N ARG A 30 -35.13 -2.63 19.09
CA ARG A 30 -34.15 -1.92 18.25
C ARG A 30 -32.77 -2.57 18.32
N LEU A 31 -32.34 -3.01 19.50
CA LEU A 31 -31.08 -3.72 19.68
C LEU A 31 -31.11 -5.09 19.00
N ARG A 32 -32.22 -5.83 19.09
CA ARG A 32 -32.39 -7.11 18.38
C ARG A 32 -32.34 -6.94 16.85
N ALA A 33 -32.97 -5.89 16.32
CA ALA A 33 -32.91 -5.59 14.89
C ALA A 33 -31.49 -5.22 14.43
N SER A 34 -30.74 -4.45 15.24
CA SER A 34 -29.34 -4.11 14.96
C SER A 34 -28.44 -5.34 14.93
N LEU A 35 -28.56 -6.23 15.93
CA LEU A 35 -27.79 -7.48 16.00
C LEU A 35 -28.11 -8.43 14.84
N ALA A 36 -29.38 -8.48 14.41
CA ALA A 36 -29.80 -9.28 13.26
C ALA A 36 -29.32 -8.71 11.92
N ARG A 37 -29.01 -7.41 11.83
CA ARG A 37 -28.35 -6.81 10.66
C ARG A 37 -26.85 -7.11 10.67
N GLN A 38 -26.19 -6.94 11.81
CA GLN A 38 -24.76 -7.25 11.96
C GLN A 38 -24.45 -8.73 11.67
N ARG A 39 -25.27 -9.68 12.17
CA ARG A 39 -25.09 -11.11 11.84
C ARG A 39 -25.21 -11.41 10.34
N ARG A 40 -26.03 -10.65 9.60
CA ARG A 40 -26.17 -10.81 8.14
C ARG A 40 -24.99 -10.21 7.39
N GLU A 41 -24.43 -9.10 7.86
CA GLU A 41 -23.18 -8.55 7.32
C GLU A 41 -22.00 -9.48 7.58
N ILE A 42 -21.88 -10.05 8.79
CA ILE A 42 -20.83 -11.03 9.11
C ILE A 42 -20.97 -12.27 8.22
N GLY A 43 -22.15 -12.87 8.12
CA GLY A 43 -22.35 -14.04 7.24
C GLY A 43 -22.14 -13.74 5.76
N ARG A 44 -22.36 -12.49 5.32
CA ARG A 44 -22.03 -12.05 3.96
C ARG A 44 -20.52 -11.94 3.77
N LEU A 45 -19.80 -11.35 4.72
CA LEU A 45 -18.34 -11.24 4.67
C LEU A 45 -17.66 -12.61 4.77
N GLU A 46 -18.17 -13.52 5.61
CA GLU A 46 -17.73 -14.91 5.67
C GLU A 46 -17.97 -15.64 4.34
N GLY A 47 -19.10 -15.38 3.68
CA GLY A 47 -19.38 -15.91 2.34
C GLY A 47 -18.49 -15.31 1.26
N GLU A 48 -18.16 -14.01 1.33
CA GLU A 48 -17.22 -13.35 0.43
C GLU A 48 -15.78 -13.86 0.68
N LEU A 49 -15.37 -14.10 1.93
CA LEU A 49 -14.09 -14.71 2.29
C LEU A 49 -13.99 -16.16 1.79
N ALA A 50 -15.02 -16.97 2.01
CA ALA A 50 -15.08 -18.34 1.54
C ALA A 50 -15.14 -18.41 0.00
N ALA A 51 -15.78 -17.44 -0.65
CA ALA A 51 -15.74 -17.31 -2.10
C ALA A 51 -14.34 -16.95 -2.61
N CYS A 52 -13.62 -16.05 -1.94
CA CYS A 52 -12.21 -15.77 -2.22
C CYS A 52 -11.31 -16.99 -1.97
N GLU A 53 -11.58 -17.76 -0.91
CA GLU A 53 -10.87 -19.00 -0.58
C GLU A 53 -11.15 -20.11 -1.60
N SER A 54 -12.38 -20.17 -2.15
CA SER A 54 -12.76 -21.09 -3.23
C SER A 54 -12.31 -20.62 -4.62
N ARG A 55 -12.02 -19.33 -4.77
CA ARG A 55 -11.28 -18.76 -5.90
C ARG A 55 -9.79 -18.98 -5.66
N SER A 56 -9.45 -20.22 -5.29
CA SER A 56 -8.09 -20.72 -5.35
C SER A 56 -7.58 -20.44 -6.76
N PRO A 57 -6.48 -19.70 -6.92
CA PRO A 57 -5.80 -19.66 -8.21
C PRO A 57 -5.46 -21.11 -8.51
N GLY A 58 -6.16 -21.69 -9.48
CA GLY A 58 -5.80 -22.98 -10.01
C GLY A 58 -4.38 -22.86 -10.56
N GLU A 59 -3.55 -23.83 -10.21
CA GLU A 59 -2.53 -24.32 -11.14
C GLU A 59 -1.29 -23.43 -11.37
N GLU A 60 -0.79 -22.79 -10.32
CA GLU A 60 0.63 -22.47 -10.22
C GLU A 60 1.23 -23.12 -8.96
N ASP A 61 1.21 -24.46 -8.94
CA ASP A 61 2.26 -25.24 -8.26
C ASP A 61 3.56 -25.07 -9.05
N GLY A 62 3.99 -23.82 -9.25
CA GLY A 62 5.37 -23.51 -9.57
C GLY A 62 6.18 -24.17 -8.49
N SER A 63 6.90 -25.23 -8.87
CA SER A 63 7.59 -26.12 -7.95
C SER A 63 8.35 -25.28 -6.91
N LEU A 64 8.44 -25.72 -5.65
CA LEU A 64 9.21 -25.00 -4.61
C LEU A 64 10.61 -24.59 -5.10
N THR A 65 11.17 -25.37 -6.03
CA THR A 65 12.40 -25.09 -6.78
C THR A 65 12.33 -23.84 -7.66
N GLU A 66 11.24 -23.54 -8.36
CA GLU A 66 11.07 -22.31 -9.14
C GLU A 66 11.06 -21.07 -8.24
N ARG A 67 10.31 -21.10 -7.14
CA ARG A 67 10.28 -20.01 -6.14
C ARG A 67 11.68 -19.78 -5.53
N LEU A 68 12.39 -20.86 -5.20
CA LEU A 68 13.77 -20.79 -4.74
C LEU A 68 14.70 -20.20 -5.80
N LEU A 69 14.60 -20.64 -7.06
CA LEU A 69 15.42 -20.11 -8.16
C LEU A 69 15.17 -18.62 -8.37
N TRP A 70 13.93 -18.18 -8.25
CA TRP A 70 13.58 -16.78 -8.40
C TRP A 70 14.12 -15.91 -7.25
N SER A 71 13.96 -16.37 -6.01
CA SER A 71 14.53 -15.68 -4.84
C SER A 71 16.07 -15.62 -4.89
N LEU A 72 16.72 -16.69 -5.38
CA LEU A 72 18.16 -16.72 -5.68
C LEU A 72 18.53 -15.75 -6.80
N GLY A 73 17.69 -15.62 -7.82
CA GLY A 73 17.86 -14.63 -8.89
C GLY A 73 17.86 -13.20 -8.38
N VAL A 74 17.01 -12.88 -7.40
CA VAL A 74 17.00 -11.56 -6.74
C VAL A 74 18.28 -11.31 -5.96
N LEU A 75 18.74 -12.30 -5.18
CA LEU A 75 20.03 -12.24 -4.48
C LEU A 75 21.20 -12.08 -5.47
N GLY A 76 21.21 -12.84 -6.57
CA GLY A 76 22.23 -12.79 -7.61
C GLY A 76 22.29 -11.44 -8.31
N ARG A 77 21.13 -10.87 -8.70
CA ARG A 77 21.04 -9.52 -9.29
C ARG A 77 21.64 -8.46 -8.36
N ARG A 78 21.37 -8.55 -7.06
CA ARG A 78 21.95 -7.63 -6.06
C ARG A 78 23.44 -7.80 -5.88
N LEU A 79 23.91 -9.03 -5.74
CA LEU A 79 25.34 -9.33 -5.63
C LEU A 79 26.13 -8.80 -6.82
N LEU A 80 25.58 -8.90 -8.03
CA LEU A 80 26.20 -8.39 -9.26
C LEU A 80 26.15 -6.86 -9.37
N ALA A 81 25.16 -6.21 -8.77
CA ALA A 81 25.06 -4.75 -8.74
C ALA A 81 26.02 -4.10 -7.72
N CYS A 82 26.44 -4.85 -6.70
CA CYS A 82 27.38 -4.37 -5.68
C CYS A 82 28.82 -4.29 -6.21
N ARG A 83 29.53 -3.22 -5.86
CA ARG A 83 30.95 -3.04 -6.21
C ARG A 83 31.86 -4.06 -5.51
N ASP A 84 31.48 -4.47 -4.30
CA ASP A 84 32.16 -5.51 -3.53
C ASP A 84 31.12 -6.51 -2.98
N PRO A 85 31.02 -7.71 -3.56
CA PRO A 85 30.02 -8.70 -3.15
C PRO A 85 30.32 -9.30 -1.78
N TRP A 86 31.58 -9.32 -1.34
CA TRP A 86 31.96 -9.97 -0.08
C TRP A 86 31.58 -9.14 1.13
N SER A 87 31.81 -7.82 1.10
CA SER A 87 31.31 -6.93 2.15
C SER A 87 29.79 -6.98 2.25
N PHE A 88 29.08 -6.97 1.12
CA PHE A 88 27.62 -7.13 1.11
C PHE A 88 27.17 -8.44 1.80
N VAL A 89 27.75 -9.59 1.43
CA VAL A 89 27.40 -10.89 2.06
C VAL A 89 27.69 -10.84 3.56
N TYR A 90 28.82 -10.28 3.96
CA TYR A 90 29.20 -10.17 5.37
C TYR A 90 28.20 -9.31 6.15
N ASP A 91 27.80 -8.16 5.61
CA ASP A 91 26.85 -7.25 6.23
C ASP A 91 25.45 -7.87 6.33
N GLN A 92 24.97 -8.55 5.28
CA GLN A 92 23.70 -9.28 5.32
C GLN A 92 23.77 -10.44 6.34
N THR A 93 24.87 -11.20 6.39
CA THR A 93 25.04 -12.30 7.35
C THR A 93 25.01 -11.80 8.78
N ASN A 94 25.79 -10.76 9.09
CA ASN A 94 25.88 -10.20 10.43
C ASN A 94 24.52 -9.65 10.88
N THR A 95 23.80 -8.98 9.98
CA THR A 95 22.47 -8.44 10.28
C THR A 95 21.44 -9.55 10.44
N ALA A 96 21.40 -10.54 9.54
CA ALA A 96 20.51 -11.69 9.65
C ALA A 96 20.75 -12.47 10.96
N LEU A 97 22.01 -12.67 11.35
CA LEU A 97 22.37 -13.34 12.61
C LEU A 97 21.93 -12.52 13.83
N ARG A 98 22.11 -11.20 13.80
CA ARG A 98 21.66 -10.31 14.86
C ARG A 98 20.14 -10.31 15.00
N VAL A 99 19.42 -10.25 13.89
CA VAL A 99 17.97 -10.35 13.86
C VAL A 99 17.53 -11.71 14.41
N ALA A 100 18.08 -12.80 13.88
CA ALA A 100 17.74 -14.16 14.32
C ALA A 100 18.01 -14.38 15.82
N THR A 101 19.15 -13.91 16.34
CA THR A 101 19.47 -14.02 17.78
C THR A 101 18.55 -13.17 18.65
N ARG A 102 18.21 -11.96 18.21
CA ARG A 102 17.26 -11.08 18.92
C ARG A 102 15.86 -11.69 18.97
N THR A 103 15.38 -12.23 17.85
CA THR A 103 14.05 -12.85 17.78
C THR A 103 14.01 -14.22 18.48
N ALA A 104 15.12 -14.98 18.45
CA ALA A 104 15.23 -16.21 19.23
C ALA A 104 15.20 -15.90 20.74
N ALA A 105 15.84 -14.80 21.17
CA ALA A 105 15.81 -14.36 22.56
C ALA A 105 14.43 -13.85 23.01
N SER A 106 13.61 -13.28 22.11
CA SER A 106 12.22 -12.89 22.44
C SER A 106 11.27 -14.09 22.55
N GLY A 107 11.63 -15.24 21.95
CA GLY A 107 10.79 -16.44 21.91
C GLY A 107 9.64 -16.35 20.89
N GLU A 108 9.48 -15.22 20.22
CA GLU A 108 8.49 -14.99 19.15
C GLU A 108 8.82 -15.84 17.92
N LEU A 109 10.10 -16.03 17.61
CA LEU A 109 10.55 -16.82 16.46
C LEU A 109 10.01 -18.26 16.51
N VAL A 110 10.04 -18.87 17.68
CA VAL A 110 9.67 -20.28 17.84
C VAL A 110 8.15 -20.46 17.82
N ARG A 111 7.39 -19.44 18.19
CA ARG A 111 5.93 -19.50 18.21
C ARG A 111 5.33 -19.21 16.83
N ASP A 112 5.82 -18.16 16.20
CA ASP A 112 5.12 -17.54 15.07
C ASP A 112 5.73 -17.98 13.72
N LEU A 113 7.06 -18.14 13.67
CA LEU A 113 7.76 -18.50 12.43
C LEU A 113 7.89 -20.02 12.24
N LEU A 114 7.94 -20.81 13.31
CA LEU A 114 8.18 -22.24 13.21
C LEU A 114 7.09 -23.00 12.41
N PRO A 115 5.79 -22.72 12.59
CA PRO A 115 4.73 -23.38 11.82
C PRO A 115 4.84 -23.11 10.31
N ASN A 116 5.32 -21.91 9.96
CA ASN A 116 5.41 -21.43 8.59
C ASN A 116 6.84 -21.43 8.03
N ALA A 117 7.78 -22.03 8.76
CA ALA A 117 9.18 -22.10 8.37
C ALA A 117 9.40 -22.68 6.96
N PRO A 118 8.72 -23.77 6.52
CA PRO A 118 9.02 -24.36 5.21
C PRO A 118 8.70 -23.41 4.05
N THR A 119 7.61 -22.64 4.14
CA THR A 119 7.22 -21.68 3.10
C THR A 119 8.11 -20.45 3.13
N LEU A 120 8.43 -19.92 4.31
CA LEU A 120 9.36 -18.79 4.44
C LEU A 120 10.79 -19.14 3.99
N LEU A 121 11.22 -20.39 4.19
CA LEU A 121 12.52 -20.86 3.72
C LEU A 121 12.67 -20.81 2.20
N THR A 122 11.58 -20.94 1.42
CA THR A 122 11.68 -20.80 -0.05
C THR A 122 11.98 -19.37 -0.48
N TYR A 123 11.65 -18.40 0.36
CA TYR A 123 11.90 -16.98 0.12
C TYR A 123 13.13 -16.46 0.87
N ALA A 124 13.77 -17.30 1.70
CA ALA A 124 14.89 -16.92 2.54
C ALA A 124 16.04 -16.23 1.77
N PRO A 125 16.45 -16.65 0.56
CA PRO A 125 17.50 -15.95 -0.19
C PRO A 125 17.12 -14.50 -0.54
N GLY A 126 15.86 -14.27 -0.92
CA GLY A 126 15.34 -12.94 -1.26
C GLY A 126 15.16 -12.02 -0.05
N ILE A 127 14.73 -12.59 1.07
CA ILE A 127 14.65 -11.90 2.37
C ILE A 127 16.07 -11.58 2.87
N TYR A 128 16.98 -12.54 2.77
CA TYR A 128 18.37 -12.41 3.18
C TYR A 128 19.11 -11.32 2.39
N ALA A 129 18.82 -11.19 1.09
CA ALA A 129 19.36 -10.10 0.27
C ALA A 129 19.00 -8.69 0.79
N ARG A 130 18.02 -8.59 1.68
CA ARG A 130 17.48 -7.34 2.22
C ARG A 130 17.46 -7.30 3.75
N ALA A 131 18.20 -8.18 4.40
CA ALA A 131 18.23 -8.27 5.86
C ALA A 131 18.65 -6.93 6.50
N THR A 132 19.58 -6.18 5.88
CA THR A 132 19.98 -4.84 6.36
C THR A 132 18.87 -3.81 6.32
N GLN A 133 18.01 -3.83 5.30
CA GLN A 133 16.86 -2.93 5.19
C GLN A 133 15.78 -3.32 6.21
N LEU A 134 15.58 -4.63 6.39
CA LEU A 134 14.57 -5.18 7.29
C LEU A 134 14.90 -5.00 8.77
N ASP A 135 16.17 -4.91 9.18
CA ASP A 135 16.59 -4.84 10.60
C ASP A 135 15.81 -3.79 11.41
N GLY A 136 15.55 -2.61 10.84
CA GLY A 136 14.79 -1.55 11.48
C GLY A 136 13.29 -1.85 11.66
N TYR A 137 12.73 -2.73 10.83
CA TYR A 137 11.30 -3.04 10.76
C TYR A 137 10.94 -4.40 11.36
N VAL A 138 11.90 -5.30 11.57
CA VAL A 138 11.66 -6.67 12.07
C VAL A 138 10.79 -6.69 13.32
N ALA A 139 11.04 -5.80 14.28
CA ALA A 139 10.27 -5.74 15.52
C ALA A 139 8.78 -5.39 15.32
N GLN A 140 8.45 -4.71 14.21
CA GLN A 140 7.07 -4.35 13.85
C GLN A 140 6.44 -5.39 12.91
N ILE A 141 7.26 -6.03 12.05
CA ILE A 141 6.81 -7.03 11.09
C ILE A 141 6.41 -8.33 11.81
N LEU A 142 7.24 -8.82 12.75
CA LEU A 142 7.05 -10.15 13.34
C LEU A 142 5.69 -10.36 14.02
N PRO A 143 5.21 -9.46 14.89
CA PRO A 143 3.93 -9.66 15.58
C PRO A 143 2.73 -9.64 14.61
N VAL A 144 2.88 -8.91 13.50
CA VAL A 144 1.86 -8.77 12.47
C VAL A 144 1.86 -9.98 11.54
N LEU A 145 3.01 -10.57 11.28
CA LEU A 145 3.17 -11.61 10.28
C LEU A 145 2.37 -12.87 10.63
N ASP A 146 2.27 -13.27 11.90
CA ASP A 146 1.59 -14.50 12.33
C ASP A 146 0.12 -14.57 11.85
N GLY A 147 -0.62 -13.46 11.99
CA GLY A 147 -2.04 -13.40 11.62
C GLY A 147 -2.30 -13.24 10.11
N TYR A 148 -1.34 -12.66 9.38
CA TYR A 148 -1.53 -12.27 7.98
C TYR A 148 -0.70 -13.09 6.99
N LEU A 149 0.18 -13.98 7.46
CA LEU A 149 1.07 -14.73 6.58
C LEU A 149 0.33 -15.49 5.47
N PRO A 150 -0.80 -16.19 5.71
CA PRO A 150 -1.51 -16.89 4.64
C PRO A 150 -1.99 -15.96 3.52
N MET A 151 -2.27 -14.68 3.84
CA MET A 151 -2.67 -13.67 2.86
C MET A 151 -1.47 -13.05 2.15
N VAL A 152 -0.32 -12.93 2.84
CA VAL A 152 0.89 -12.30 2.30
C VAL A 152 1.74 -13.28 1.50
N GLU A 153 1.76 -14.56 1.87
CA GLU A 153 2.56 -15.62 1.23
C GLU A 153 2.46 -15.64 -0.30
N PRO A 154 1.27 -15.68 -0.95
CA PRO A 154 1.17 -15.74 -2.40
C PRO A 154 1.77 -14.50 -3.11
N HIS A 155 1.91 -13.41 -2.37
CA HIS A 155 2.37 -12.12 -2.86
C HIS A 155 3.82 -11.80 -2.45
N LEU A 156 4.44 -12.65 -1.62
CA LEU A 156 5.75 -12.38 -1.04
C LEU A 156 6.84 -12.28 -2.11
N GLU A 157 6.70 -13.03 -3.20
CA GLU A 157 7.61 -12.98 -4.35
C GLU A 157 7.64 -11.59 -4.99
N ALA A 158 6.48 -11.06 -5.37
CA ALA A 158 6.35 -9.73 -5.95
C ALA A 158 6.81 -8.63 -4.98
N ILE A 159 6.47 -8.77 -3.68
CA ILE A 159 6.94 -7.85 -2.64
C ILE A 159 8.46 -7.87 -2.54
N ILE A 160 9.08 -9.05 -2.55
CA ILE A 160 10.53 -9.19 -2.45
C ILE A 160 11.20 -8.52 -3.65
N GLU A 161 10.75 -8.74 -4.88
CA GLU A 161 11.39 -8.09 -6.03
C GLU A 161 11.30 -6.56 -5.97
N ARG A 162 10.14 -6.03 -5.59
CA ARG A 162 9.86 -4.59 -5.56
C ARG A 162 10.09 -3.95 -4.19
N PHE A 163 10.79 -4.65 -3.29
CA PHE A 163 10.92 -4.22 -1.91
C PHE A 163 11.58 -2.85 -1.76
N ASP A 164 12.53 -2.49 -2.61
CA ASP A 164 13.21 -1.18 -2.54
C ASP A 164 12.26 -0.01 -2.72
N ASP A 165 11.23 -0.19 -3.56
CA ASP A 165 10.23 0.84 -3.78
C ASP A 165 9.19 0.85 -2.64
N ILE A 166 8.95 -0.30 -2.01
CA ILE A 166 7.99 -0.46 -0.91
C ILE A 166 8.59 -0.02 0.44
N GLU A 167 9.91 -0.16 0.62
CA GLU A 167 10.62 0.10 1.88
C GLU A 167 10.31 1.48 2.48
N PRO A 168 10.29 2.59 1.73
CA PRO A 168 9.97 3.91 2.29
C PRO A 168 8.54 4.01 2.85
N HIS A 169 7.64 3.14 2.40
CA HIS A 169 6.22 3.14 2.75
C HIS A 169 5.84 2.03 3.74
N LEU A 170 6.78 1.16 4.11
CA LEU A 170 6.60 0.08 5.09
C LEU A 170 5.98 0.54 6.42
N PRO A 171 6.37 1.67 7.04
CA PRO A 171 5.74 2.15 8.27
C PRO A 171 4.22 2.31 8.15
N PHE A 172 3.76 2.86 7.04
CA PHE A 172 2.33 3.05 6.78
C PHE A 172 1.63 1.70 6.58
N CYS A 173 2.25 0.79 5.81
CA CYS A 173 1.71 -0.55 5.57
C CYS A 173 1.59 -1.36 6.87
N LEU A 174 2.56 -1.26 7.77
CA LEU A 174 2.55 -1.95 9.06
C LEU A 174 1.51 -1.37 10.02
N GLU A 175 1.34 -0.04 10.04
CA GLU A 175 0.30 0.60 10.85
C GLU A 175 -1.13 0.21 10.41
N HIS A 176 -1.31 -0.08 9.12
CA HIS A 176 -2.62 -0.37 8.51
C HIS A 176 -2.71 -1.78 7.92
N VAL A 177 -1.97 -2.74 8.49
CA VAL A 177 -1.87 -4.10 7.93
C VAL A 177 -3.22 -4.78 7.76
N ASP A 178 -4.15 -4.57 8.71
CA ASP A 178 -5.51 -5.11 8.67
C ASP A 178 -6.28 -4.71 7.40
N LEU A 179 -5.91 -3.57 6.79
CA LEU A 179 -6.50 -3.05 5.56
C LEU A 179 -5.70 -3.45 4.33
N VAL A 180 -4.37 -3.50 4.45
CA VAL A 180 -3.44 -3.78 3.34
C VAL A 180 -3.43 -5.27 3.00
N ALA A 181 -3.29 -6.15 4.00
CA ALA A 181 -3.06 -7.58 3.77
C ALA A 181 -4.20 -8.26 2.98
N PRO A 182 -5.49 -8.02 3.27
CA PRO A 182 -6.58 -8.65 2.51
C PRO A 182 -6.69 -8.18 1.05
N ARG A 183 -6.06 -7.05 0.71
CA ARG A 183 -6.14 -6.40 -0.62
C ARG A 183 -4.80 -6.33 -1.32
N LEU A 184 -3.85 -7.14 -0.85
CA LEU A 184 -2.48 -7.08 -1.30
C LEU A 184 -2.38 -7.41 -2.80
N SER A 185 -3.22 -8.31 -3.31
CA SER A 185 -3.35 -8.57 -4.75
C SER A 185 -3.67 -7.31 -5.55
N GLU A 186 -4.76 -6.61 -5.21
CA GLU A 186 -5.21 -5.38 -5.87
C GLU A 186 -4.16 -4.26 -5.77
N LEU A 187 -3.49 -4.15 -4.61
CA LEU A 187 -2.44 -3.17 -4.39
C LEU A 187 -1.21 -3.46 -5.24
N LEU A 188 -0.84 -4.73 -5.41
CA LEU A 188 0.31 -5.13 -6.22
C LEU A 188 0.06 -4.94 -7.71
N GLU A 189 -1.15 -5.19 -8.19
CA GLU A 189 -1.55 -4.92 -9.59
C GLU A 189 -1.41 -3.44 -9.95
N HIS A 190 -1.66 -2.54 -9.00
CA HIS A 190 -1.59 -1.09 -9.17
C HIS A 190 -0.41 -0.44 -8.43
N LEU A 191 0.62 -1.23 -8.12
CA LEU A 191 1.73 -0.77 -7.29
C LEU A 191 2.52 0.34 -7.98
N ASP A 192 2.69 0.27 -9.31
CA ASP A 192 3.37 1.32 -10.07
C ASP A 192 2.66 2.67 -9.94
N GLU A 193 1.33 2.70 -10.09
CA GLU A 193 0.58 3.95 -9.94
C GLU A 193 0.57 4.46 -8.49
N ILE A 194 0.56 3.55 -7.51
CA ILE A 194 0.64 3.91 -6.09
C ILE A 194 2.02 4.47 -5.75
N LEU A 195 3.10 3.84 -6.21
CA LEU A 195 4.47 4.31 -5.97
C LEU A 195 4.71 5.65 -6.67
N ASP A 196 4.19 5.84 -7.87
CA ASP A 196 4.22 7.13 -8.56
C ASP A 196 3.54 8.26 -7.78
N LEU A 197 2.47 7.92 -7.05
CA LEU A 197 1.79 8.83 -6.15
C LEU A 197 2.63 9.12 -4.90
N ALA A 198 3.23 8.06 -4.34
CA ALA A 198 3.99 8.09 -3.11
C ALA A 198 5.36 8.78 -3.27
N ALA A 199 5.93 8.77 -4.48
CA ALA A 199 7.13 9.52 -4.85
C ALA A 199 6.96 11.04 -4.63
N GLN A 200 5.72 11.55 -4.67
CA GLN A 200 5.41 12.93 -4.30
C GLN A 200 5.19 13.04 -2.79
N ARG A 201 6.29 13.14 -2.03
CA ARG A 201 6.28 13.15 -0.56
C ARG A 201 5.26 14.12 0.06
N GLU A 202 5.16 15.34 -0.47
CA GLU A 202 4.21 16.35 0.03
C GLU A 202 2.76 15.88 -0.14
N ALA A 203 2.42 15.32 -1.31
CA ALA A 203 1.10 14.76 -1.57
C ALA A 203 0.83 13.56 -0.65
N TRP A 204 1.83 12.70 -0.45
CA TRP A 204 1.70 11.51 0.40
C TRP A 204 1.40 11.87 1.86
N GLU A 205 2.12 12.83 2.44
CA GLU A 205 1.91 13.26 3.84
C GLU A 205 0.50 13.82 4.08
N GLU A 206 -0.09 14.48 3.08
CA GLU A 206 -1.46 15.01 3.16
C GLU A 206 -2.54 13.97 2.90
N LEU A 207 -2.22 12.99 2.06
CA LEU A 207 -3.08 11.85 1.80
C LEU A 207 -3.05 10.85 2.93
N SER A 208 -1.99 10.81 3.74
CA SER A 208 -1.86 9.91 4.91
C SER A 208 -3.16 9.67 5.68
N PRO A 209 -3.92 10.68 6.14
CA PRO A 209 -5.19 10.48 6.87
C PRO A 209 -6.33 9.87 6.03
N VAL A 210 -6.17 9.85 4.71
CA VAL A 210 -7.15 9.41 3.71
C VAL A 210 -6.73 8.09 3.06
N LEU A 211 -5.44 7.74 3.07
CA LEU A 211 -4.91 6.53 2.46
C LEU A 211 -5.62 5.25 2.91
N PRO A 212 -5.99 5.04 4.18
CA PRO A 212 -6.73 3.85 4.58
C PRO A 212 -8.03 3.67 3.80
N LEU A 213 -8.73 4.77 3.50
CA LEU A 213 -9.96 4.76 2.71
C LEU A 213 -9.67 4.51 1.24
N LEU A 214 -8.56 5.03 0.70
CA LEU A 214 -8.15 4.78 -0.68
C LEU A 214 -7.73 3.31 -0.89
N VAL A 215 -6.99 2.73 0.06
CA VAL A 215 -6.62 1.30 0.05
C VAL A 215 -7.87 0.42 0.01
N THR A 216 -8.94 0.80 0.71
CA THR A 216 -10.20 0.05 0.63
C THR A 216 -10.93 0.15 -0.71
N ARG A 217 -10.38 0.92 -1.67
CA ARG A 217 -10.98 1.20 -2.98
C ARG A 217 -9.98 1.06 -4.11
N THR A 218 -8.85 0.39 -3.88
CA THR A 218 -7.79 0.25 -4.88
C THR A 218 -8.30 -0.39 -6.16
N GLU A 219 -9.08 -1.46 -6.11
CA GLU A 219 -9.65 -2.08 -7.32
C GLU A 219 -10.38 -1.09 -8.25
N ALA A 220 -11.18 -0.18 -7.67
CA ALA A 220 -11.95 0.79 -8.45
C ALA A 220 -11.14 2.03 -8.84
N LEU A 221 -10.08 2.36 -8.10
CA LEU A 221 -9.29 3.58 -8.29
C LEU A 221 -7.97 3.36 -9.00
N GLY A 222 -7.42 2.16 -8.94
CA GLY A 222 -6.09 1.80 -9.46
C GLY A 222 -5.85 2.32 -10.87
N PRO A 223 -6.72 2.02 -11.85
CA PRO A 223 -6.59 2.50 -13.23
C PRO A 223 -6.66 4.03 -13.38
N HIS A 224 -7.03 4.76 -12.33
CA HIS A 224 -7.22 6.22 -12.32
C HIS A 224 -6.26 6.94 -11.37
N LEU A 225 -5.42 6.22 -10.61
CA LEU A 225 -4.46 6.82 -9.69
C LEU A 225 -3.44 7.70 -10.43
N SER A 226 -2.99 7.26 -11.60
CA SER A 226 -2.08 8.01 -12.48
C SER A 226 -2.68 9.36 -12.91
N SER A 227 -3.95 9.38 -13.29
CA SER A 227 -4.70 10.60 -13.61
C SER A 227 -4.95 11.50 -12.41
N LEU A 228 -5.21 10.89 -11.25
CA LEU A 228 -5.45 11.59 -10.00
C LEU A 228 -4.19 12.34 -9.56
N ARG A 229 -3.00 11.78 -9.83
CA ARG A 229 -1.71 12.43 -9.56
C ARG A 229 -1.62 13.84 -10.15
N LEU A 230 -2.01 14.02 -11.42
CA LEU A 230 -1.95 15.32 -12.11
C LEU A 230 -2.84 16.38 -11.44
N HIS A 231 -3.94 15.95 -10.81
CA HIS A 231 -4.94 16.83 -10.23
C HIS A 231 -4.81 16.98 -8.71
N LEU A 232 -3.91 16.22 -8.10
CA LEU A 232 -3.81 16.10 -6.65
C LEU A 232 -3.47 17.42 -5.98
N GLN A 233 -2.60 18.23 -6.60
CA GLN A 233 -2.28 19.58 -6.12
C GLN A 233 -3.52 20.47 -5.97
N HIS A 234 -4.51 20.32 -6.87
CA HIS A 234 -5.74 21.09 -6.84
C HIS A 234 -6.81 20.47 -5.93
N LEU A 235 -6.80 19.14 -5.81
CA LEU A 235 -7.76 18.37 -5.01
C LEU A 235 -7.40 18.32 -3.52
N ARG A 236 -6.12 18.51 -3.19
CA ARG A 236 -5.56 18.54 -1.83
C ARG A 236 -6.48 19.17 -0.77
N PRO A 237 -6.92 20.44 -0.89
CA PRO A 237 -7.75 21.08 0.14
C PRO A 237 -9.15 20.44 0.31
N HIS A 238 -9.60 19.66 -0.68
CA HIS A 238 -10.94 19.09 -0.70
C HIS A 238 -10.96 17.56 -0.56
N MET A 239 -9.79 16.89 -0.49
CA MET A 239 -9.69 15.42 -0.46
C MET A 239 -10.54 14.80 0.65
N ARG A 240 -10.50 15.33 1.87
CA ARG A 240 -11.31 14.83 3.00
C ARG A 240 -12.82 14.82 2.71
N ARG A 241 -13.31 15.75 1.88
CA ARG A 241 -14.72 15.80 1.47
C ARG A 241 -14.99 14.85 0.31
N LEU A 242 -14.08 14.80 -0.67
CA LEU A 242 -14.21 13.97 -1.86
C LEU A 242 -14.28 12.49 -1.51
N VAL A 243 -13.47 12.07 -0.52
CA VAL A 243 -13.40 10.67 -0.07
C VAL A 243 -14.73 10.14 0.44
N ARG A 244 -15.55 10.99 1.09
CA ARG A 244 -16.89 10.59 1.54
C ARG A 244 -17.86 10.29 0.40
N HIS A 245 -17.59 10.84 -0.78
CA HIS A 245 -18.42 10.72 -1.97
C HIS A 245 -17.85 9.75 -3.00
N LEU A 246 -16.64 9.26 -2.76
CA LEU A 246 -15.86 8.44 -3.67
C LEU A 246 -16.59 7.13 -4.00
N ASP A 247 -17.29 6.56 -3.02
CA ASP A 247 -18.16 5.39 -3.14
C ASP A 247 -19.32 5.58 -4.13
N ARG A 248 -19.82 6.82 -4.26
CA ARG A 248 -20.91 7.14 -5.18
C ARG A 248 -20.39 7.43 -6.58
N LEU A 249 -19.13 7.85 -6.69
CA LEU A 249 -18.49 8.23 -7.94
C LEU A 249 -17.83 7.03 -8.64
N THR A 250 -17.26 6.10 -7.87
CA THR A 250 -16.59 4.87 -8.36
C THR A 250 -17.41 4.00 -9.30
N PRO A 251 -18.70 3.66 -9.05
CA PRO A 251 -19.46 2.78 -9.94
C PRO A 251 -19.75 3.39 -11.31
N HIS A 252 -19.58 4.71 -11.46
CA HIS A 252 -19.74 5.39 -12.75
C HIS A 252 -18.41 5.36 -13.52
N SER A 253 -17.72 4.22 -13.58
CA SER A 253 -16.41 4.03 -14.23
C SER A 253 -16.38 4.35 -15.73
N ALA A 254 -17.52 4.63 -16.37
CA ALA A 254 -17.57 5.33 -17.67
C ALA A 254 -17.02 6.78 -17.60
N LEU A 255 -16.93 7.36 -16.41
CA LEU A 255 -16.19 8.59 -16.10
C LEU A 255 -14.68 8.40 -16.32
N SER A 256 -14.14 7.17 -16.28
CA SER A 256 -12.70 6.87 -16.36
C SER A 256 -11.98 7.55 -17.52
N ARG A 257 -12.58 7.49 -18.72
CA ARG A 257 -11.99 8.07 -19.93
C ARG A 257 -11.85 9.59 -19.85
N HIS A 258 -12.60 10.22 -18.94
CA HIS A 258 -12.62 11.65 -18.69
C HIS A 258 -12.40 11.97 -17.20
N ALA A 259 -11.88 11.03 -16.41
CA ALA A 259 -11.78 11.17 -14.96
C ALA A 259 -10.95 12.41 -14.62
N ASP A 260 -9.93 12.66 -15.43
CA ASP A 260 -9.06 13.84 -15.43
C ASP A 260 -9.87 15.13 -15.55
N VAL A 261 -10.72 15.22 -16.58
CA VAL A 261 -11.59 16.37 -16.85
C VAL A 261 -12.53 16.57 -15.67
N LEU A 262 -13.12 15.49 -15.17
CA LEU A 262 -14.07 15.53 -14.08
C LEU A 262 -13.41 15.89 -12.76
N LEU A 263 -12.26 15.31 -12.42
CA LEU A 263 -11.46 15.62 -11.24
C LEU A 263 -11.06 17.10 -11.26
N PHE A 264 -10.68 17.63 -12.42
CA PHE A 264 -10.45 19.07 -12.62
C PHE A 264 -11.72 19.89 -12.34
N TRP A 265 -12.84 19.55 -12.99
CA TRP A 265 -14.11 20.26 -12.79
C TRP A 265 -14.66 20.10 -11.38
N PHE A 266 -14.44 18.98 -10.70
CA PHE A 266 -14.77 18.74 -9.31
C PHE A 266 -13.90 19.60 -8.39
N GLY A 267 -12.59 19.68 -8.65
CA GLY A 267 -11.70 20.59 -7.93
C GLY A 267 -12.16 22.04 -8.06
N TRP A 268 -12.58 22.46 -9.25
CA TRP A 268 -13.17 23.77 -9.49
C TRP A 268 -14.53 23.94 -8.80
N LEU A 269 -15.42 22.96 -8.90
CA LEU A 269 -16.76 22.98 -8.33
C LEU A 269 -16.71 23.05 -6.79
N LEU A 270 -15.77 22.32 -6.18
CA LEU A 270 -15.55 22.29 -4.73
C LEU A 270 -15.00 23.62 -4.20
N ARG A 271 -14.36 24.43 -5.05
CA ARG A 271 -13.90 25.79 -4.71
C ARG A 271 -15.06 26.77 -4.54
N ILE A 272 -16.24 26.50 -5.11
CA ILE A 272 -17.40 27.38 -4.99
C ILE A 272 -18.12 27.07 -3.66
N PRO A 273 -18.24 28.05 -2.74
CA PRO A 273 -18.94 27.84 -1.48
C PRO A 273 -20.42 27.50 -1.75
N GLY A 274 -20.92 26.46 -1.07
CA GLY A 274 -22.30 25.99 -1.19
C GLY A 274 -22.56 24.92 -2.26
N VAL A 275 -21.73 24.81 -3.30
CA VAL A 275 -21.99 23.85 -4.39
C VAL A 275 -21.70 22.40 -3.99
N HIS A 276 -20.87 22.17 -2.99
CA HIS A 276 -20.63 20.83 -2.45
C HIS A 276 -21.92 20.15 -1.93
N TRP A 277 -22.93 20.91 -1.50
CA TRP A 277 -24.25 20.35 -1.12
C TRP A 277 -24.97 19.71 -2.29
N ALA A 278 -24.70 20.17 -3.52
CA ALA A 278 -25.26 19.57 -4.72
C ALA A 278 -24.75 18.12 -4.91
N LEU A 279 -23.53 17.80 -4.45
CA LEU A 279 -23.00 16.43 -4.52
C LEU A 279 -23.73 15.45 -3.58
N GLU A 280 -24.44 15.97 -2.58
CA GLU A 280 -25.23 15.14 -1.67
C GLU A 280 -26.56 14.70 -2.28
N VAL A 281 -27.05 15.40 -3.32
CA VAL A 281 -28.34 15.12 -3.96
C VAL A 281 -28.24 13.83 -4.79
N PRO A 282 -29.08 12.81 -4.49
CA PRO A 282 -29.13 11.60 -5.29
C PRO A 282 -29.52 11.96 -6.74
N GLY A 283 -28.71 11.52 -7.70
CA GLY A 283 -28.90 11.79 -9.13
C GLY A 283 -27.93 12.81 -9.73
N ILE A 284 -27.25 13.63 -8.92
CA ILE A 284 -26.23 14.56 -9.47
C ILE A 284 -25.02 13.81 -10.04
N THR A 285 -24.62 12.68 -9.44
CA THR A 285 -23.55 11.84 -9.99
C THR A 285 -23.90 11.29 -11.38
N TRP A 286 -25.15 10.90 -11.58
CA TRP A 286 -25.67 10.48 -12.90
C TRP A 286 -25.70 11.64 -13.89
N LEU A 287 -26.14 12.82 -13.46
CA LEU A 287 -26.18 14.02 -14.30
C LEU A 287 -24.77 14.48 -14.69
N LEU A 288 -23.79 14.35 -13.78
CA LEU A 288 -22.37 14.60 -14.06
C LEU A 288 -21.78 13.57 -15.02
N ALA A 289 -22.14 12.29 -14.90
CA ALA A 289 -21.76 11.28 -15.88
C ALA A 289 -22.31 11.57 -17.28
N LEU A 290 -23.54 12.10 -17.36
CA LEU A 290 -24.12 12.59 -18.61
C LEU A 290 -23.47 13.88 -19.13
N LEU A 291 -23.05 14.77 -18.25
CA LEU A 291 -22.37 16.02 -18.63
C LEU A 291 -20.91 15.81 -19.01
N ALA A 292 -20.24 14.79 -18.48
CA ALA A 292 -18.84 14.48 -18.71
C ALA A 292 -18.40 14.56 -20.20
N PRO A 293 -19.11 13.94 -21.16
CA PRO A 293 -18.75 14.03 -22.58
C PRO A 293 -18.99 15.42 -23.20
N ARG A 294 -19.81 16.28 -22.58
CA ARG A 294 -20.13 17.63 -23.07
C ARG A 294 -19.26 18.72 -22.45
N LEU A 295 -18.51 18.44 -21.40
CA LEU A 295 -17.66 19.42 -20.76
C LEU A 295 -16.50 19.83 -21.68
N PRO A 296 -16.18 21.13 -21.78
CA PRO A 296 -15.14 21.61 -22.67
C PRO A 296 -13.77 21.12 -22.18
N ARG A 297 -13.08 20.33 -23.02
CA ARG A 297 -11.76 19.75 -22.73
C ARG A 297 -10.60 20.75 -22.76
N ARG A 298 -10.88 22.02 -23.09
CA ARG A 298 -9.86 23.05 -23.36
C ARG A 298 -8.99 23.40 -22.14
N PHE A 299 -9.43 23.06 -20.93
CA PHE A 299 -8.70 23.40 -19.70
C PHE A 299 -7.58 22.42 -19.31
N LEU A 300 -7.48 21.25 -19.97
CA LEU A 300 -6.42 20.27 -19.71
C LEU A 300 -5.12 20.52 -20.50
N TRP A 301 -5.01 21.64 -21.22
CA TRP A 301 -3.76 22.04 -21.86
C TRP A 301 -2.84 22.70 -20.83
N THR A 302 -2.37 21.91 -19.87
CA THR A 302 -1.25 22.32 -19.02
C THR A 302 -0.01 22.46 -19.91
N LYS A 303 0.74 23.55 -19.72
CA LYS A 303 2.00 23.86 -20.43
C LYS A 303 3.04 22.74 -20.35
N ASP A 304 2.84 21.76 -19.48
CA ASP A 304 3.71 20.60 -19.32
C ASP A 304 3.60 19.60 -20.49
N ALA A 305 2.46 19.55 -21.20
CA ALA A 305 2.36 18.76 -22.43
C ALA A 305 3.24 19.34 -23.56
N ASP A 306 3.41 20.67 -23.59
CA ASP A 306 4.32 21.32 -24.54
C ASP A 306 5.79 21.17 -24.10
N ARG A 307 6.08 21.08 -22.79
CA ARG A 307 7.43 20.69 -22.30
C ARG A 307 7.75 19.22 -22.56
N ALA A 308 6.79 18.32 -22.47
CA ALA A 308 6.99 16.92 -22.83
C ALA A 308 7.25 16.77 -24.35
N ARG A 309 6.58 17.55 -25.21
CA ARG A 309 6.83 17.57 -26.66
C ARG A 309 8.12 18.29 -27.06
N THR A 310 8.47 19.39 -26.40
CA THR A 310 9.74 20.10 -26.68
C THR A 310 10.94 19.38 -26.06
N GLY A 311 10.76 18.71 -24.92
CA GLY A 311 11.74 17.81 -24.32
C GLY A 311 11.96 16.54 -25.15
N SER A 312 10.91 15.96 -25.75
CA SER A 312 11.08 14.83 -26.68
C SER A 312 11.68 15.23 -28.03
N ALA A 313 11.48 16.47 -28.48
CA ALA A 313 12.13 16.99 -29.69
C ALA A 313 13.63 17.30 -29.47
N GLN A 314 14.02 17.74 -28.27
CA GLN A 314 15.43 17.88 -27.91
C GLN A 314 16.11 16.55 -27.54
N ALA A 315 15.37 15.58 -27.00
CA ALA A 315 15.87 14.21 -26.80
C ALA A 315 16.07 13.46 -28.14
N ALA A 316 15.22 13.69 -29.14
CA ALA A 316 15.35 13.07 -30.45
C ALA A 316 16.56 13.56 -31.28
N VAL A 317 17.16 14.71 -30.94
CA VAL A 317 18.40 15.21 -31.57
C VAL A 317 19.66 14.79 -30.80
N GLY A 318 19.52 14.21 -29.60
CA GLY A 318 20.64 13.78 -28.75
C GLY A 318 20.83 12.26 -28.57
N GLN A 319 19.91 11.41 -29.05
CA GLN A 319 19.88 9.98 -28.71
C GLN A 319 20.14 9.01 -29.86
N GLN A 320 20.94 9.40 -30.87
CA GLN A 320 21.35 8.51 -31.95
C GLN A 320 22.74 7.85 -31.76
N GLN A 321 23.30 7.87 -30.55
CA GLN A 321 24.53 7.13 -30.21
C GLN A 321 24.61 6.69 -28.75
N VAL A 322 23.73 5.80 -28.26
CA VAL A 322 24.10 4.90 -27.14
C VAL A 322 23.35 3.57 -27.27
N GLY A 323 24.10 2.48 -27.39
CA GLY A 323 23.73 1.22 -26.73
C GLY A 323 22.86 0.22 -27.50
N ARG A 324 23.27 -0.16 -28.72
CA ARG A 324 22.95 -1.51 -29.21
C ARG A 324 23.73 -2.49 -28.33
N TRP A 325 23.08 -3.05 -27.31
CA TRP A 325 23.70 -4.04 -26.43
C TRP A 325 24.29 -5.16 -27.30
N PRO A 326 25.57 -5.50 -27.13
CA PRO A 326 26.12 -6.64 -27.83
C PRO A 326 25.43 -7.88 -27.25
N SER A 327 25.08 -8.83 -28.13
CA SER A 327 24.38 -10.07 -27.76
C SER A 327 25.04 -10.72 -26.54
N LEU A 328 24.26 -11.45 -25.74
CA LEU A 328 24.73 -12.22 -24.57
C LEU A 328 26.06 -12.97 -24.81
N ALA A 329 26.30 -13.42 -26.05
CA ALA A 329 27.55 -14.03 -26.51
C ALA A 329 28.80 -13.13 -26.32
N ALA A 330 28.69 -11.82 -26.55
CA ALA A 330 29.78 -10.87 -26.37
C ALA A 330 30.06 -10.57 -24.90
N ALA A 331 29.02 -10.50 -24.06
CA ALA A 331 29.19 -10.36 -22.61
C ALA A 331 29.89 -11.59 -22.02
N THR A 332 29.52 -12.81 -22.44
CA THR A 332 30.22 -14.04 -22.05
C THR A 332 31.66 -14.09 -22.56
N TYR A 333 31.94 -13.54 -23.75
CA TYR A 333 33.29 -13.47 -24.30
C TYR A 333 34.19 -12.54 -23.48
N TYR A 334 33.70 -11.37 -23.05
CA TYR A 334 34.46 -10.44 -22.22
C TYR A 334 34.76 -10.99 -20.82
N VAL A 335 33.84 -11.76 -20.23
CA VAL A 335 34.05 -12.43 -18.94
C VAL A 335 35.08 -13.57 -19.05
N LEU A 336 35.06 -14.35 -20.14
CA LEU A 336 36.08 -15.37 -20.38
C LEU A 336 37.46 -14.76 -20.63
N LEU A 337 37.52 -13.62 -21.34
CA LEU A 337 38.77 -12.93 -21.61
C LEU A 337 39.39 -12.35 -20.32
N SER A 338 38.57 -11.78 -19.42
CA SER A 338 39.04 -11.23 -18.15
C SER A 338 39.49 -12.32 -17.15
N MET A 339 38.85 -13.50 -17.18
CA MET A 339 39.30 -14.66 -16.42
C MET A 339 40.65 -15.20 -16.94
N GLN A 340 40.89 -15.15 -18.26
CA GLN A 340 42.15 -15.58 -18.85
C GLN A 340 43.32 -14.63 -18.54
N THR A 341 43.08 -13.32 -18.48
CA THR A 341 44.10 -12.35 -18.09
C THR A 341 44.49 -12.49 -16.63
N LEU A 342 43.51 -12.69 -15.73
CA LEU A 342 43.78 -12.94 -14.30
C LEU A 342 44.52 -14.26 -14.06
N ALA A 343 44.22 -15.30 -14.84
CA ALA A 343 44.95 -16.57 -14.77
C ALA A 343 46.41 -16.43 -15.24
N ARG A 344 46.67 -15.59 -16.26
CA ARG A 344 48.04 -15.31 -16.72
C ARG A 344 48.83 -14.45 -15.74
N GLU A 345 48.21 -13.47 -15.10
CA GLU A 345 48.86 -12.67 -14.05
C GLU A 345 49.27 -13.55 -12.87
N ARG A 346 48.39 -14.44 -12.40
CA ARG A 346 48.73 -15.40 -11.32
C ARG A 346 49.82 -16.42 -11.70
N ALA A 347 50.00 -16.70 -12.99
CA ALA A 347 51.08 -17.56 -13.47
C ALA A 347 52.41 -16.81 -13.64
N GLY A 348 52.36 -15.50 -13.91
CA GLY A 348 53.54 -14.63 -14.04
C GLY A 348 54.16 -14.23 -12.70
N GLU A 349 53.38 -14.23 -11.62
CA GLU A 349 53.81 -13.81 -10.27
C GLU A 349 54.64 -14.88 -9.50
N LYS A 350 54.96 -16.01 -10.14
CA LYS A 350 55.77 -17.10 -9.56
C LYS A 350 57.19 -17.22 -10.15
N LYS A 351 57.77 -16.13 -10.64
CA LYS A 351 59.16 -16.10 -11.10
C LYS A 351 60.03 -15.19 -10.25
#